data_AF-A0A3B9ZVI3-F1
#
_entry.id   AF-A0A3B9ZVI3-F1
#
_cell.length_a   1.000
_cell.length_b   1.000
_cell.length_c   1.000
_cell.angle_alpha   90.00
_cell.angle_beta   90.00
_cell.angle_gamma   90.00
#
_symmetry.space_group_name_H-M   'P 1'
#
loop_
_entity.id
_entity.type
_entity.pdbx_description
1 polymer ?
#
loop_
_entity_poly.entity_id
_entity_poly.type
_entity_poly.pdbx_seq_one_letter_code
_entity_poly.pdbx_strand_id
1 'polypeptide(L)'
;PVMLYSIGKDSSVMVRLAEKAFYPGKVPFPLMHIDSKWKFKEMIEFRDNYARDNGWNLIVHSNQAAFEAGVGPFTHGSKVHTDV
;
A
#
# COMPACT_ATOMS: atom_id res chain seq x y z
N PRO A 1 -0.29 -11.08 10.90
CA PRO A 1 0.87 -10.83 10.00
C PRO A 1 0.34 -10.28 8.67
N VAL A 2 1.09 -9.39 8.01
CA VAL A 2 0.69 -8.76 6.72
C VAL A 2 1.89 -8.73 5.76
N MET A 3 1.64 -8.63 4.46
CA MET A 3 2.67 -8.28 3.48
C MET A 3 2.54 -6.80 3.11
N LEU A 4 3.59 -6.01 3.33
CA LEU A 4 3.62 -4.60 2.97
C LEU A 4 3.69 -4.46 1.45
N TYR A 5 2.74 -3.73 0.87
CA TYR A 5 2.60 -3.50 -0.55
C TYR A 5 2.62 -2.00 -0.85
N SER A 6 3.67 -1.51 -1.52
CA SER A 6 3.87 -0.06 -1.76
C SER A 6 3.34 0.41 -3.12
N ILE A 7 2.82 -0.51 -3.94
CA ILE A 7 2.48 -0.31 -5.36
C ILE A 7 3.73 -0.05 -6.22
N GLY A 8 4.92 -0.29 -5.67
CA GLY A 8 6.20 -0.22 -6.40
C GLY A 8 6.56 -1.57 -7.01
N LYS A 9 7.43 -1.54 -8.03
CA LYS A 9 7.90 -2.74 -8.76
C LYS A 9 8.35 -3.89 -7.86
N ASP A 10 9.13 -3.62 -6.82
CA ASP A 10 9.70 -4.67 -5.97
C ASP A 10 8.62 -5.35 -5.13
N SER A 11 7.73 -4.54 -4.54
CA SER A 11 6.59 -5.07 -3.79
C SER A 11 5.61 -5.83 -4.69
N SER A 12 5.43 -5.43 -5.95
CA SER A 12 4.62 -6.17 -6.93
C SER A 12 5.26 -7.52 -7.28
N VAL A 13 6.59 -7.59 -7.41
CA VAL A 13 7.30 -8.86 -7.58
C VAL A 13 7.12 -9.76 -6.35
N MET A 14 7.18 -9.21 -5.13
CA MET A 14 6.91 -9.98 -3.91
C MET A 14 5.49 -10.54 -3.85
N VAL A 15 4.48 -9.74 -4.20
CA VAL A 15 3.07 -10.19 -4.32
C VAL A 15 2.99 -11.37 -5.29
N ARG A 16 3.64 -11.25 -6.45
CA ARG A 16 3.67 -12.32 -7.46
C ARG A 16 4.38 -13.59 -6.97
N LEU A 17 5.44 -13.45 -6.18
CA LEU A 17 6.12 -14.59 -5.57
C LEU A 17 5.26 -15.28 -4.52
N ALA A 18 4.51 -14.52 -3.72
CA ALA A 18 3.56 -15.09 -2.77
C ALA A 18 2.47 -15.91 -3.47
N GLU A 19 1.85 -15.37 -4.53
CA GLU A 19 0.86 -16.11 -5.33
C GLU A 19 1.41 -17.44 -5.84
N LYS A 20 2.66 -17.46 -6.32
CA LYS A 20 3.33 -18.68 -6.79
C LYS A 20 3.62 -19.66 -5.65
N ALA A 21 4.03 -19.17 -4.49
CA ALA A 21 4.38 -20.01 -3.35
C ALA A 21 3.17 -20.75 -2.75
N PHE A 22 1.98 -20.16 -2.85
CA PHE A 22 0.76 -20.72 -2.27
C PHE A 22 -0.20 -21.33 -3.29
N TYR A 23 0.11 -21.27 -4.59
CA TYR A 23 -0.70 -21.87 -5.64
C TYR A 23 -0.93 -23.38 -5.39
N PRO A 24 -2.16 -23.92 -5.60
CA PRO A 24 -3.38 -23.26 -6.09
C PRO A 24 -4.24 -22.62 -4.99
N GLY A 25 -3.78 -22.65 -3.74
CA GLY A 25 -4.44 -22.02 -2.61
C GLY A 25 -4.31 -20.50 -2.58
N LYS A 26 -5.04 -19.87 -1.66
CA LYS A 26 -4.92 -18.43 -1.40
C LYS A 26 -3.76 -18.16 -0.45
N VAL A 27 -3.13 -16.99 -0.61
CA VAL A 27 -2.10 -16.51 0.31
C VAL A 27 -2.74 -16.30 1.70
N PRO A 28 -2.20 -16.89 2.78
CA PRO A 28 -2.85 -16.94 4.10
C PRO A 28 -2.69 -15.65 4.92
N PHE A 29 -2.30 -14.55 4.30
CA PHE A 29 -2.14 -13.24 4.93
C PHE A 29 -2.55 -12.12 3.98
N PRO A 30 -3.06 -11.00 4.51
CA PRO A 30 -3.49 -9.86 3.70
C PRO A 30 -2.31 -9.02 3.19
N LEU A 31 -2.59 -8.20 2.18
CA LEU A 31 -1.74 -7.07 1.79
C LEU A 31 -2.05 -5.87 2.69
N MET A 32 -1.04 -5.07 2.99
CA MET A 32 -1.21 -3.78 3.65
C MET A 32 -0.51 -2.67 2.88
N HIS A 33 -1.25 -1.60 2.61
CA HIS A 33 -0.74 -0.38 2.01
C HIS A 33 -0.82 0.78 3.01
N ILE A 34 0.31 1.47 3.23
CA ILE A 34 0.32 2.75 3.94
C ILE A 34 0.17 3.87 2.91
N ASP A 35 -1.00 4.49 2.91
CA ASP A 35 -1.40 5.55 1.98
C ASP A 35 -1.04 6.92 2.53
N SER A 36 -0.14 7.62 1.86
CA SER A 36 0.24 8.99 2.21
C SER A 36 -0.74 10.04 1.69
N LYS A 37 -1.73 9.67 0.86
CA LYS A 37 -2.63 10.59 0.11
C LYS A 37 -1.97 11.41 -0.98
N TRP A 38 -0.68 11.18 -1.27
CA TRP A 38 0.10 11.95 -2.26
C TRP A 38 0.54 11.12 -3.47
N LYS A 39 0.09 9.86 -3.60
CA LYS A 39 0.40 9.01 -4.76
C LYS A 39 -0.45 9.42 -5.96
N PHE A 40 0.07 9.17 -7.17
CA PHE A 40 -0.69 9.32 -8.39
C PHE A 40 -1.98 8.49 -8.32
N LYS A 41 -3.08 9.07 -8.82
CA LYS A 41 -4.40 8.44 -8.76
C LYS A 41 -4.40 7.08 -9.47
N GLU A 42 -3.69 7.01 -10.59
CA GLU A 42 -3.51 5.81 -11.41
C GLU A 42 -2.84 4.68 -10.62
N MET A 43 -1.94 4.98 -9.68
CA MET A 43 -1.34 3.96 -8.83
C MET A 43 -2.36 3.37 -7.86
N ILE A 44 -3.22 4.22 -7.28
CA ILE A 44 -4.26 3.79 -6.35
C ILE A 44 -5.31 2.96 -7.09
N GLU A 45 -5.75 3.41 -8.27
CA GLU A 45 -6.67 2.67 -9.13
C GLU A 45 -6.07 1.31 -9.55
N PHE A 46 -4.79 1.26 -9.92
CA PHE A 46 -4.09 0.00 -10.21
C PHE A 46 -4.09 -0.95 -9.00
N ARG A 47 -3.75 -0.46 -7.80
CA ARG A 47 -3.74 -1.25 -6.56
C ARG A 47 -5.11 -1.86 -6.28
N ASP A 48 -6.16 -1.05 -6.34
CA ASP A 48 -7.52 -1.46 -5.99
C ASP A 48 -8.06 -2.49 -6.99
N ASN A 49 -7.83 -2.25 -8.29
CA ASN A 49 -8.17 -3.20 -9.34
C ASN A 49 -7.40 -4.51 -9.17
N TYR A 50 -6.07 -4.45 -8.98
CA TYR A 50 -5.25 -5.65 -8.83
C TYR A 50 -5.69 -6.51 -7.63
N ALA A 51 -5.94 -5.89 -6.48
CA ALA A 51 -6.36 -6.62 -5.28
C ALA A 51 -7.73 -7.28 -5.46
N ARG A 52 -8.69 -6.54 -6.03
CA ARG A 52 -10.04 -7.06 -6.33
C ARG A 52 -9.98 -8.23 -7.31
N ASP A 53 -9.30 -8.03 -8.44
CA ASP A 53 -9.31 -8.98 -9.56
C ASP A 53 -8.56 -10.29 -9.21
N ASN A 54 -7.58 -10.23 -8.31
CA ASN A 54 -6.84 -11.40 -7.81
C ASN A 54 -7.31 -11.91 -6.44
N GLY A 55 -8.40 -11.35 -5.89
CA GLY A 55 -9.01 -11.81 -4.64
C GLY A 55 -8.15 -11.62 -3.39
N TRP A 56 -7.27 -10.61 -3.37
CA TRP A 56 -6.48 -10.24 -2.21
C TRP A 56 -7.32 -9.50 -1.16
N ASN A 57 -7.10 -9.84 0.12
CA ASN A 57 -7.54 -8.99 1.22
C ASN A 57 -6.56 -7.82 1.37
N LEU A 58 -6.98 -6.61 0.99
CA LEU A 58 -6.17 -5.40 1.04
C LEU A 58 -6.59 -4.50 2.19
N ILE A 59 -5.66 -4.25 3.11
CA ILE A 59 -5.79 -3.28 4.20
C ILE A 59 -5.12 -1.98 3.76
N VAL A 60 -5.82 -0.87 3.87
CA VAL A 60 -5.26 0.47 3.61
C VAL A 60 -5.28 1.26 4.90
N HIS A 61 -4.14 1.83 5.27
CA HIS A 61 -4.02 2.70 6.44
C HIS A 61 -3.39 4.03 6.04
N SER A 62 -3.91 5.14 6.58
CA SER A 62 -3.32 6.47 6.45
C SER A 62 -3.24 7.16 7.81
N ASN A 63 -2.30 8.09 7.99
CA ASN A 63 -2.31 9.01 9.13
C ASN A 63 -3.27 10.17 8.84
N GLN A 64 -4.54 9.97 9.19
CA GLN A 64 -5.60 10.93 8.90
C GLN A 64 -5.39 12.26 9.63
N ALA A 65 -4.88 12.22 10.87
CA ALA A 65 -4.62 13.43 11.66
C ALA A 65 -3.53 14.31 11.01
N ALA A 66 -2.44 13.71 10.54
CA ALA A 66 -1.39 14.43 9.82
C ALA A 66 -1.90 15.01 8.49
N PHE A 67 -2.72 14.26 7.76
CA PHE A 67 -3.32 14.73 6.51
C PHE A 67 -4.24 15.94 6.74
N GLU A 68 -5.12 15.88 7.75
CA GLU A 68 -6.02 16.98 8.13
C GLU A 68 -5.28 18.20 8.68
N ALA A 69 -4.16 17.98 9.38
CA ALA A 69 -3.25 19.04 9.82
C ALA A 69 -2.44 19.67 8.67
N GLY A 70 -2.63 19.21 7.42
CA GLY A 70 -1.94 19.73 6.25
C GLY A 70 -0.47 19.33 6.17
N VAL A 71 -0.04 18.30 6.90
CA VAL A 71 1.32 17.77 6.84
C VAL A 71 1.50 17.03 5.51
N GLY A 72 2.34 17.60 4.65
CA GLY A 72 2.56 17.07 3.31
C GLY A 72 3.88 17.55 2.73
N PRO A 73 4.28 17.00 1.58
CA PRO A 73 5.58 17.27 0.96
C PRO A 73 5.76 18.71 0.49
N PHE A 74 4.67 19.51 0.47
CA PHE A 74 4.67 20.92 0.08
C PHE A 74 4.68 21.88 1.27
N THR A 75 4.41 21.40 2.49
CA THR A 75 4.25 22.24 3.69
C THR A 75 5.34 21.98 4.73
N HIS A 76 5.81 20.73 4.83
CA HIS A 76 6.81 20.33 5.82
C HIS A 76 7.88 19.49 5.13
N GLY A 77 9.16 19.81 5.37
CA GLY A 77 10.28 19.05 4.82
C GLY A 77 10.34 17.62 5.37
N SER A 78 11.16 16.76 4.76
CA SER A 78 11.23 15.32 5.02
C SER A 78 11.44 14.92 6.49
N LYS A 79 12.01 15.80 7.33
CA LYS A 79 12.21 15.54 8.76
C LYS A 79 10.91 15.37 9.56
N VAL A 80 9.86 16.14 9.26
CA VAL A 80 8.62 16.11 10.07
C VAL A 80 7.79 14.84 9.82
N HIS A 81 7.99 14.17 8.69
CA HIS A 81 7.27 12.94 8.34
C HIS A 81 7.70 11.70 9.14
N THR A 82 8.79 11.78 9.91
CA THR A 82 9.33 10.62 10.67
C THR A 82 8.94 10.67 12.14
N ASP A 83 8.65 11.86 12.66
CA ASP A 83 8.44 12.11 14.10
C ASP A 83 6.95 12.25 14.49
N VAL A 84 6.02 12.22 13.52
CA VAL A 84 4.57 12.46 13.70
C VAL A 84 3.72 11.36 13.07
#